data_AF-A0A4P6F5M9-F1
#
_entry.id   AF-A0A4P6F5M9-F1
#
_cell.length_a   1.000
_cell.length_b   1.000
_cell.length_c   1.000
_cell.angle_alpha   90.00
_cell.angle_beta   90.00
_cell.angle_gamma   90.00
#
_symmetry.space_group_name_H-M   'P 1'
#
loop_
_entity.id
_entity.type
_entity.pdbx_description
1 polymer ?
#
loop_
_entity_poly.entity_id
_entity_poly.type
_entity_poly.pdbx_seq_one_letter_code
_entity_poly.pdbx_strand_id
1 'polypeptide(L)'
;MSEFADEVVDGPPSLPLSPRDELGEFIAVQDGRLGEVYRLWHERPDARWIADQQNVASVGYIYGWKRAWEAALDGAVPNGPTALRQTIGSLNSLLKKGRGTLSLAAIDLLKTNRALIIAAADEVDVEEAAEASAAAESIEKRELAAIHTAGIYAFSYGWYLESPIDPEGGNTLIKVGKAEDVASRLDQHRQGARAHIPEPLVTIRVYETGSRDLDRTERDFHRLLGTAGHSNPRREESLRRTRNEVGREWFLTNADFLDAIAGVLELRTVYSDENG
;
A
#
# COMPACT_ATOMS: atom_id res chain seq x y z
N MET A 1 8.70 -64.76 15.07
CA MET A 1 8.81 -63.84 13.92
C MET A 1 7.47 -63.82 13.22
N SER A 2 6.62 -62.85 13.54
CA SER A 2 5.37 -62.58 12.83
C SER A 2 5.39 -61.09 12.55
N GLU A 3 5.57 -60.74 11.28
CA GLU A 3 5.48 -59.39 10.74
C GLU A 3 4.11 -58.80 11.09
N PHE A 4 4.12 -57.67 11.78
CA PHE A 4 2.98 -56.75 11.81
C PHE A 4 3.15 -55.85 10.58
N ALA A 5 2.30 -56.07 9.57
CA ALA A 5 2.17 -55.15 8.46
C ALA A 5 1.61 -53.83 8.99
N ASP A 6 2.38 -52.77 8.80
CA ASP A 6 2.00 -51.39 9.06
C ASP A 6 0.95 -51.00 8.01
N GLU A 7 -0.31 -50.93 8.43
CA GLU A 7 -1.41 -50.50 7.59
C GLU A 7 -1.34 -48.98 7.50
N VAL A 8 -0.70 -48.47 6.44
CA VAL A 8 -0.70 -47.05 6.09
C VAL A 8 -2.15 -46.67 5.79
N VAL A 9 -2.80 -46.04 6.77
CA VAL A 9 -4.13 -45.45 6.61
C VAL A 9 -3.98 -44.26 5.68
N ASP A 10 -4.20 -44.50 4.39
CA ASP A 10 -4.33 -43.47 3.37
C ASP A 10 -5.61 -42.69 3.67
N GLY A 11 -5.47 -41.56 4.37
CA GLY A 11 -6.57 -40.65 4.64
C GLY A 11 -7.21 -40.21 3.31
N PRO A 12 -8.53 -39.94 3.28
CA PRO A 12 -9.19 -39.57 2.05
C PRO A 12 -8.47 -38.37 1.41
N PRO A 13 -8.27 -38.38 0.08
CA PRO A 13 -7.62 -37.26 -0.61
C PRO A 13 -8.39 -35.99 -0.28
N SER A 14 -7.69 -34.97 0.23
CA SER A 14 -8.26 -33.67 0.48
C SER A 14 -8.90 -33.17 -0.81
N LEU A 15 -10.19 -32.80 -0.75
CA LEU A 15 -10.88 -32.25 -1.90
C LEU A 15 -10.13 -30.99 -2.37
N PRO A 16 -9.99 -30.79 -3.69
CA PRO A 16 -9.39 -29.56 -4.19
C PRO A 16 -10.20 -28.36 -3.71
N LEU A 17 -9.52 -27.34 -3.19
CA LEU A 17 -10.15 -26.11 -2.71
C LEU A 17 -10.99 -25.48 -3.84
N SER A 18 -12.08 -24.83 -3.45
CA SER A 18 -12.81 -24.00 -4.41
C SER A 18 -11.90 -22.83 -4.85
N PRO A 19 -12.06 -22.29 -6.08
CA PRO A 19 -11.26 -21.15 -6.54
C PRO A 19 -11.29 -19.94 -5.59
N ARG A 20 -12.44 -19.75 -4.92
CA ARG A 20 -12.62 -18.69 -3.92
C ARG A 20 -11.83 -18.97 -2.64
N ASP A 21 -11.90 -20.20 -2.13
CA ASP A 21 -11.20 -20.58 -0.90
C ASP A 21 -9.68 -20.60 -1.12
N GLU A 22 -9.23 -21.07 -2.29
CA GLU A 22 -7.83 -20.98 -2.72
C GLU A 22 -7.33 -19.54 -2.76
N LEU A 23 -8.12 -18.60 -3.32
CA LEU A 23 -7.79 -17.18 -3.28
C LEU A 23 -7.74 -16.65 -1.84
N GLY A 24 -8.65 -17.10 -0.97
CA GLY A 24 -8.67 -16.71 0.44
C GLY A 24 -7.41 -17.17 1.19
N GLU A 25 -6.99 -18.42 0.99
CA GLU A 25 -5.73 -18.94 1.53
C GLU A 25 -4.52 -18.20 0.94
N PHE A 26 -4.53 -17.93 -0.36
CA PHE A 26 -3.48 -17.16 -1.02
C PHE A 26 -3.36 -15.73 -0.45
N ILE A 27 -4.48 -15.04 -0.23
CA ILE A 27 -4.50 -13.71 0.43
C ILE A 27 -3.97 -13.82 1.85
N ALA A 28 -4.37 -14.85 2.60
CA ALA A 28 -3.95 -15.05 3.98
C ALA A 28 -2.43 -15.25 4.13
N VAL A 29 -1.74 -15.79 3.12
CA VAL A 29 -0.28 -15.96 3.15
C VAL A 29 0.48 -14.78 2.55
N GLN A 30 -0.20 -13.74 2.05
CA GLN A 30 0.49 -12.56 1.55
C GLN A 30 1.19 -11.82 2.70
N ASP A 31 2.45 -11.47 2.45
CA ASP A 31 3.17 -10.50 3.25
C ASP A 31 2.61 -9.08 3.01
N GLY A 32 2.56 -8.29 4.08
CA GLY A 32 2.05 -6.92 4.06
C GLY A 32 0.61 -6.79 4.57
N ARG A 33 0.08 -5.56 4.47
CA ARG A 33 -1.15 -5.13 5.15
C ARG A 33 -2.39 -5.89 4.68
N LEU A 34 -2.53 -6.17 3.39
CA LEU A 34 -3.68 -6.92 2.86
C LEU A 34 -3.85 -8.27 3.55
N GLY A 35 -2.79 -9.10 3.56
CA GLY A 35 -2.84 -10.43 4.16
C GLY A 35 -2.98 -10.37 5.68
N GLU A 36 -2.31 -9.42 6.33
CA GLU A 36 -2.39 -9.25 7.78
C GLU A 36 -3.78 -8.81 8.26
N VAL A 37 -4.36 -7.80 7.61
CA VAL A 37 -5.73 -7.35 7.91
C VAL A 37 -6.73 -8.46 7.60
N TYR A 38 -6.52 -9.26 6.54
CA TYR A 38 -7.40 -10.41 6.23
C TYR A 38 -7.37 -11.46 7.35
N ARG A 39 -6.17 -11.86 7.79
CA ARG A 39 -5.99 -12.81 8.89
C ARG A 39 -6.66 -12.30 10.18
N LEU A 40 -6.38 -11.06 10.56
CA LEU A 40 -6.93 -10.46 11.78
C LEU A 40 -8.45 -10.31 11.71
N TRP A 41 -9.02 -9.99 10.54
CA TRP A 41 -10.46 -9.90 10.36
C TRP A 41 -11.16 -11.24 10.57
N HIS A 42 -10.55 -12.33 10.10
CA HIS A 42 -11.07 -13.68 10.29
C HIS A 42 -10.86 -14.23 11.71
N GLU A 43 -9.87 -13.72 12.45
CA GLU A 43 -9.74 -13.97 13.89
C GLU A 43 -10.82 -13.21 14.68
N ARG A 44 -10.98 -11.91 14.40
CA ARG A 44 -11.97 -11.04 15.03
C ARG A 44 -12.38 -9.90 14.08
N PRO A 45 -13.65 -9.86 13.62
CA PRO A 45 -14.15 -8.84 12.70
C PRO A 45 -14.46 -7.52 13.43
N ASP A 46 -13.43 -6.90 14.01
CA ASP A 46 -13.50 -5.64 14.74
C ASP A 46 -12.45 -4.67 14.19
N ALA A 47 -12.88 -3.78 13.30
CA ALA A 47 -12.00 -2.89 12.59
C ALA A 47 -11.18 -1.98 13.52
N ARG A 48 -11.70 -1.65 14.72
CA ARG A 48 -10.95 -0.84 15.68
C ARG A 48 -9.82 -1.66 16.31
N TRP A 49 -10.14 -2.89 16.74
CA TRP A 49 -9.13 -3.80 17.27
C TRP A 49 -8.04 -4.09 16.24
N ILE A 50 -8.39 -4.32 14.97
CA ILE A 50 -7.42 -4.54 13.88
C ILE A 50 -6.54 -3.30 13.69
N ALA A 51 -7.11 -2.10 13.66
CA ALA A 51 -6.33 -0.86 13.54
C ALA A 51 -5.31 -0.72 14.69
N ASP A 52 -5.70 -1.07 15.92
CA ASP A 52 -4.80 -1.06 17.08
C ASP A 52 -3.70 -2.14 16.95
N GLN A 53 -4.02 -3.35 16.47
CA GLN A 53 -3.00 -4.39 16.18
C GLN A 53 -2.02 -3.97 15.08
N GLN A 54 -2.51 -3.26 14.08
CA GLN A 54 -1.74 -2.79 12.93
C GLN A 54 -0.95 -1.50 13.20
N ASN A 55 -1.10 -0.91 14.39
CA ASN A 55 -0.55 0.40 14.75
C ASN A 55 -0.97 1.49 13.74
N VAL A 56 -2.25 1.50 13.35
CA VAL A 56 -2.85 2.47 12.43
C VAL A 56 -3.85 3.34 13.19
N ALA A 57 -3.85 4.65 12.95
CA ALA A 57 -4.74 5.57 13.64
C ALA A 57 -6.19 5.52 13.13
N SER A 58 -6.39 5.31 11.83
CA SER A 58 -7.69 5.35 11.17
C SER A 58 -8.31 3.97 10.99
N VAL A 59 -9.57 3.83 11.41
CA VAL A 59 -10.37 2.62 11.15
C VAL A 59 -10.78 2.53 9.67
N GLY A 60 -10.88 3.67 8.97
CA GLY A 60 -11.17 3.72 7.53
C GLY A 60 -10.15 2.94 6.70
N TYR A 61 -8.87 3.00 7.09
CA TYR A 61 -7.80 2.25 6.46
C TYR A 61 -8.03 0.73 6.46
N ILE A 62 -8.60 0.19 7.55
CA ILE A 62 -8.94 -1.24 7.64
C ILE A 62 -10.06 -1.60 6.65
N TYR A 63 -11.04 -0.72 6.48
CA TYR A 63 -12.10 -0.91 5.49
C TYR A 63 -11.60 -0.80 4.05
N GLY A 64 -10.55 -0.03 3.77
CA GLY A 64 -9.82 -0.03 2.49
C GLY A 64 -9.34 -1.43 2.11
N TRP A 65 -8.55 -2.06 2.98
CA TRP A 65 -8.05 -3.42 2.76
C TRP A 65 -9.16 -4.46 2.70
N LYS A 66 -10.20 -4.30 3.52
CA LYS A 66 -11.38 -5.17 3.46
C LYS A 66 -12.07 -5.12 2.10
N ARG A 67 -12.29 -3.92 1.55
CA ARG A 67 -12.85 -3.75 0.20
C ARG A 67 -11.99 -4.47 -0.84
N ALA A 68 -10.67 -4.38 -0.74
CA ALA A 68 -9.76 -5.02 -1.69
C ALA A 68 -9.90 -6.56 -1.71
N TRP A 69 -9.97 -7.23 -0.56
CA TRP A 69 -10.18 -8.68 -0.55
C TRP A 69 -11.62 -9.09 -0.89
N GLU A 70 -12.63 -8.30 -0.52
CA GLU A 70 -14.03 -8.58 -0.88
C GLU A 70 -14.22 -8.46 -2.40
N ALA A 71 -13.55 -7.49 -3.03
CA ALA A 71 -13.49 -7.41 -4.48
C ALA A 71 -12.76 -8.63 -5.08
N ALA A 72 -11.65 -9.06 -4.47
CA ALA A 72 -10.87 -10.20 -4.97
C ALA A 72 -11.66 -11.52 -4.89
N LEU A 73 -12.33 -11.78 -3.76
CA LEU A 73 -13.02 -13.04 -3.48
C LEU A 73 -14.42 -13.08 -4.06
N ASP A 74 -15.16 -11.98 -3.93
CA ASP A 74 -16.61 -11.96 -4.14
C ASP A 74 -17.05 -10.97 -5.25
N GLY A 75 -16.11 -10.25 -5.87
CA GLY A 75 -16.42 -9.27 -6.91
C GLY A 75 -17.19 -8.05 -6.39
N ALA A 76 -17.13 -7.77 -5.08
CA ALA A 76 -17.78 -6.62 -4.48
C ALA A 76 -17.23 -5.31 -5.08
N VAL A 77 -18.12 -4.51 -5.68
CA VAL A 77 -17.75 -3.25 -6.35
C VAL A 77 -17.73 -2.10 -5.33
N PRO A 78 -16.58 -1.44 -5.11
CA PRO A 78 -16.51 -0.25 -4.26
C PRO A 78 -17.33 0.91 -4.82
N ASN A 79 -17.85 1.75 -3.92
CA ASN A 79 -18.49 3.01 -4.29
C ASN A 79 -17.45 4.13 -4.43
N GLY A 80 -17.52 4.87 -5.53
CA GLY A 80 -16.74 6.07 -5.79
C GLY A 80 -15.45 5.82 -6.59
N PRO A 81 -15.03 6.80 -7.43
CA PRO A 81 -13.95 6.64 -8.41
C PRO A 81 -12.61 6.30 -7.76
N THR A 82 -12.30 6.96 -6.64
CA THR A 82 -11.07 6.73 -5.89
C THR A 82 -10.98 5.29 -5.38
N ALA A 83 -12.02 4.79 -4.73
CA ALA A 83 -12.03 3.42 -4.20
C ALA A 83 -11.95 2.35 -5.30
N LEU A 84 -12.54 2.63 -6.47
CA LEU A 84 -12.48 1.76 -7.65
C LEU A 84 -11.03 1.62 -8.16
N ARG A 85 -10.35 2.75 -8.41
CA ARG A 85 -8.95 2.75 -8.91
C ARG A 85 -7.99 2.03 -7.97
N GLN A 86 -8.16 2.24 -6.67
CA GLN A 86 -7.33 1.60 -5.63
C GLN A 86 -7.53 0.10 -5.59
N THR A 87 -8.79 -0.33 -5.63
CA THR A 87 -9.14 -1.76 -5.67
C THR A 87 -8.55 -2.42 -6.92
N ILE A 88 -8.62 -1.76 -8.09
CA ILE A 88 -7.97 -2.25 -9.32
C ILE A 88 -6.46 -2.46 -9.11
N GLY A 89 -5.78 -1.51 -8.45
CA GLY A 89 -4.37 -1.63 -8.08
C GLY A 89 -4.08 -2.85 -7.21
N SER A 90 -4.86 -3.08 -6.15
CA SER A 90 -4.72 -4.26 -5.29
C SER A 90 -4.94 -5.57 -6.06
N LEU A 91 -5.96 -5.64 -6.93
CA LEU A 91 -6.23 -6.82 -7.74
C LEU A 91 -5.14 -7.10 -8.78
N ASN A 92 -4.52 -6.06 -9.37
CA ASN A 92 -3.35 -6.21 -10.23
C ASN A 92 -2.17 -6.84 -9.47
N SER A 93 -1.92 -6.38 -8.25
CA SER A 93 -0.85 -6.91 -7.38
C SER A 93 -1.09 -8.39 -7.05
N LEU A 94 -2.32 -8.76 -6.67
CA LEU A 94 -2.70 -10.15 -6.42
C LEU A 94 -2.55 -11.03 -7.67
N LEU A 95 -3.01 -10.55 -8.84
CA LEU A 95 -2.84 -11.28 -10.10
C LEU A 95 -1.38 -11.51 -10.44
N LYS A 96 -0.50 -10.54 -10.14
CA LYS A 96 0.93 -10.68 -10.36
C LYS A 96 1.53 -11.74 -9.44
N LYS A 97 1.30 -11.61 -8.12
CA LYS A 97 1.85 -12.52 -7.10
C LYS A 97 1.29 -13.94 -7.25
N GLY A 98 0.05 -14.08 -7.72
CA GLY A 98 -0.63 -15.37 -7.90
C GLY A 98 -0.17 -16.18 -9.10
N ARG A 99 0.58 -15.59 -10.05
CA ARG A 99 1.06 -16.33 -11.24
C ARG A 99 1.93 -17.51 -10.84
N GLY A 100 1.56 -18.70 -11.30
CA GLY A 100 2.29 -19.94 -11.00
C GLY A 100 2.10 -20.47 -9.58
N THR A 101 1.30 -19.77 -8.75
CA THR A 101 0.93 -20.22 -7.40
C THR A 101 -0.53 -20.66 -7.35
N LEU A 102 -1.43 -19.84 -7.91
CA LEU A 102 -2.85 -20.11 -7.99
C LEU A 102 -3.20 -21.03 -9.16
N SER A 103 -4.25 -21.82 -9.00
CA SER A 103 -4.89 -22.58 -10.06
C SER A 103 -5.43 -21.65 -11.15
N LEU A 104 -5.61 -22.20 -12.36
CA LEU A 104 -6.20 -21.45 -13.47
C LEU A 104 -7.61 -20.95 -13.13
N ALA A 105 -8.40 -21.74 -12.39
CA ALA A 105 -9.75 -21.36 -11.99
C ALA A 105 -9.76 -20.19 -11.00
N ALA A 106 -8.83 -20.16 -10.04
CA ALA A 106 -8.66 -19.03 -9.11
C ALA A 106 -8.17 -17.76 -9.82
N ILE A 107 -7.24 -17.90 -10.76
CA ILE A 107 -6.79 -16.79 -11.60
C ILE A 107 -7.94 -16.23 -12.45
N ASP A 108 -8.76 -17.10 -13.05
CA ASP A 108 -9.89 -16.67 -13.87
C ASP A 108 -10.97 -15.98 -13.03
N LEU A 109 -11.28 -16.49 -11.83
CA LEU A 109 -12.16 -15.81 -10.89
C LEU A 109 -11.65 -14.39 -10.56
N LEU A 110 -10.37 -14.26 -10.19
CA LEU A 110 -9.78 -12.96 -9.87
C LEU A 110 -9.78 -11.99 -11.06
N LYS A 111 -9.54 -12.49 -12.28
CA LYS A 111 -9.65 -11.69 -13.51
C LYS A 111 -11.07 -11.22 -13.78
N THR A 112 -12.07 -12.10 -13.60
CA THR A 112 -13.48 -11.76 -13.77
C THR A 112 -13.88 -10.68 -12.78
N ASN A 113 -13.55 -10.85 -11.50
CA ASN A 113 -13.84 -9.87 -10.48
C ASN A 113 -13.18 -8.52 -10.79
N ARG A 114 -11.90 -8.52 -11.19
CA ARG A 114 -11.20 -7.31 -11.63
C ARG A 114 -11.89 -6.63 -12.82
N ALA A 115 -12.37 -7.39 -13.80
CA ALA A 115 -13.05 -6.82 -14.96
C ALA A 115 -14.35 -6.09 -14.56
N LEU A 116 -15.07 -6.58 -13.55
CA LEU A 116 -16.25 -5.88 -12.99
C LEU A 116 -15.86 -4.51 -12.41
N ILE A 117 -14.76 -4.45 -11.66
CA ILE A 117 -14.30 -3.19 -11.05
C ILE A 117 -13.84 -2.18 -12.12
N ILE A 118 -13.16 -2.65 -13.17
CA ILE A 118 -12.75 -1.78 -14.29
C ILE A 118 -13.95 -1.22 -15.03
N ALA A 119 -14.94 -2.06 -15.35
CA ALA A 119 -16.16 -1.58 -16.01
C ALA A 119 -16.87 -0.50 -15.18
N ALA A 120 -16.96 -0.69 -13.86
CA ALA A 120 -17.52 0.32 -12.96
C ALA A 120 -16.68 1.62 -12.91
N ALA A 121 -15.34 1.53 -12.98
CA ALA A 121 -14.48 2.71 -13.04
C ALA A 121 -14.66 3.48 -14.36
N ASP A 122 -14.74 2.76 -15.49
CA ASP A 122 -14.95 3.35 -16.81
C ASP A 122 -16.31 4.04 -16.92
N GLU A 123 -17.36 3.50 -16.27
CA GLU A 123 -18.68 4.14 -16.19
C GLU A 123 -18.65 5.47 -15.42
N VAL A 124 -17.93 5.52 -14.30
CA VAL A 124 -17.81 6.73 -13.46
C VAL A 124 -16.93 7.82 -14.12
N ASP A 125 -15.87 7.43 -14.83
CA ASP A 125 -14.99 8.38 -15.54
C ASP A 125 -15.72 9.15 -16.66
N VAL A 126 -16.85 8.64 -17.17
CA VAL A 126 -17.71 9.34 -18.15
C VAL A 126 -18.59 10.42 -17.50
N GLU A 127 -18.88 10.33 -16.20
CA GLU A 127 -19.79 11.24 -15.47
C GLU A 127 -19.08 12.34 -14.65
N GLU A 128 -17.85 12.16 -14.17
CA GLU A 128 -17.26 12.99 -13.09
C GLU A 128 -15.92 13.72 -13.40
N ALA A 129 -15.54 13.91 -14.67
CA ALA A 129 -14.20 14.33 -15.08
C ALA A 129 -13.74 15.79 -14.73
N ALA A 130 -14.39 16.54 -13.85
CA ALA A 130 -13.92 17.87 -13.42
C ALA A 130 -14.15 18.24 -11.94
N GLU A 131 -15.19 17.72 -11.29
CA GLU A 131 -15.54 18.11 -9.91
C GLU A 131 -14.93 17.20 -8.83
N ALA A 132 -14.60 15.94 -9.15
CA ALA A 132 -14.10 14.96 -8.18
C ALA A 132 -12.67 15.24 -7.69
N SER A 133 -11.80 15.81 -8.53
CA SER A 133 -10.39 16.08 -8.16
C SER A 133 -10.27 17.18 -7.11
N ALA A 134 -11.01 18.28 -7.24
CA ALA A 134 -11.01 19.37 -6.27
C ALA A 134 -11.60 18.95 -4.91
N ALA A 135 -12.61 18.07 -4.93
CA ALA A 135 -13.19 17.51 -3.71
C ALA A 135 -12.23 16.55 -3.00
N ALA A 136 -11.54 15.68 -3.74
CA ALA A 136 -10.53 14.76 -3.20
C ALA A 136 -9.34 15.50 -2.60
N GLU A 137 -8.79 16.50 -3.30
CA GLU A 137 -7.73 17.38 -2.76
C GLU A 137 -8.19 18.11 -1.48
N SER A 138 -9.45 18.54 -1.43
CA SER A 138 -10.03 19.18 -0.24
C SER A 138 -10.12 18.23 0.96
N ILE A 139 -10.45 16.96 0.72
CA ILE A 139 -10.51 15.92 1.75
C ILE A 139 -9.10 15.60 2.25
N GLU A 140 -8.15 15.30 1.36
CA GLU A 140 -6.75 15.06 1.73
C GLU A 140 -6.20 16.22 2.56
N LYS A 141 -6.42 17.46 2.11
CA LYS A 141 -5.92 18.64 2.82
C LYS A 141 -6.53 18.75 4.22
N ARG A 142 -7.81 18.42 4.38
CA ARG A 142 -8.49 18.44 5.68
C ARG A 142 -7.96 17.35 6.61
N GLU A 143 -7.76 16.14 6.10
CA GLU A 143 -7.23 15.02 6.87
C GLU A 143 -5.79 15.28 7.31
N LEU A 144 -4.93 15.76 6.40
CA LEU A 144 -3.55 16.12 6.72
C LEU A 144 -3.45 17.31 7.68
N ALA A 145 -4.31 18.32 7.52
CA ALA A 145 -4.32 19.47 8.43
C ALA A 145 -4.67 19.09 9.88
N ALA A 146 -5.29 17.94 10.12
CA ALA A 146 -5.53 17.44 11.46
C ALA A 146 -4.29 16.76 12.09
N ILE A 147 -3.20 16.58 11.34
CA ILE A 147 -2.02 15.82 11.75
C ILE A 147 -0.89 16.77 12.15
N HIS A 148 -0.89 17.19 13.41
CA HIS A 148 0.18 17.98 14.02
C HIS A 148 1.09 17.10 14.87
N THR A 149 1.82 16.18 14.21
CA THR A 149 2.74 15.27 14.89
C THR A 149 4.13 15.27 14.26
N ALA A 150 5.12 14.91 15.07
CA ALA A 150 6.47 14.62 14.62
C ALA A 150 6.48 13.25 13.95
N GLY A 151 7.07 13.18 12.76
CA GLY A 151 6.89 12.00 11.93
C GLY A 151 7.81 11.89 10.72
N ILE A 152 7.77 10.71 10.13
CA ILE A 152 8.27 10.44 8.78
C ILE A 152 7.11 10.62 7.82
N TYR A 153 7.29 11.42 6.77
CA TYR A 153 6.32 11.61 5.70
C TYR A 153 6.85 11.01 4.40
N ALA A 154 5.93 10.52 3.58
CA ALA A 154 6.20 10.05 2.24
C ALA A 154 5.24 10.72 1.25
N PHE A 155 5.77 11.27 0.16
CA PHE A 155 4.94 11.83 -0.92
C PHE A 155 5.56 11.56 -2.29
N SER A 156 4.74 11.67 -3.33
CA SER A 156 5.16 11.63 -4.73
C SER A 156 4.49 12.73 -5.54
N TYR A 157 4.82 12.81 -6.83
CA TYR A 157 4.07 13.60 -7.80
C TYR A 157 3.06 12.71 -8.52
N GLY A 158 1.90 13.27 -8.88
CA GLY A 158 0.81 12.53 -9.52
C GLY A 158 1.28 11.70 -10.72
N TRP A 159 2.14 12.25 -11.59
CA TRP A 159 2.65 11.53 -12.75
C TRP A 159 3.43 10.26 -12.40
N TYR A 160 4.20 10.26 -11.31
CA TYR A 160 4.92 9.06 -10.86
C TYR A 160 3.98 7.98 -10.31
N LEU A 161 2.84 8.36 -9.75
CA LEU A 161 1.83 7.41 -9.28
C LEU A 161 1.05 6.81 -10.46
N GLU A 162 0.72 7.62 -11.47
CA GLU A 162 0.02 7.18 -12.69
C GLU A 162 0.92 6.37 -13.62
N SER A 163 2.22 6.66 -13.63
CA SER A 163 3.23 5.99 -14.45
C SER A 163 4.40 5.47 -13.60
N PRO A 164 4.22 4.36 -12.86
CA PRO A 164 5.28 3.78 -12.04
C PRO A 164 6.51 3.42 -12.89
N ILE A 165 7.70 3.69 -12.36
CA ILE A 165 8.98 3.42 -13.05
C ILE A 165 9.21 1.91 -13.20
N ASP A 166 8.77 1.13 -12.22
CA ASP A 166 8.72 -0.33 -12.27
C ASP A 166 7.25 -0.78 -12.18
N PRO A 167 6.56 -0.91 -13.33
CA PRO A 167 5.16 -1.35 -13.36
C PRO A 167 4.97 -2.75 -12.80
N GLU A 168 6.03 -3.58 -12.84
CA GLU A 168 5.96 -4.92 -12.28
C GLU A 168 5.97 -4.85 -10.75
N GLY A 169 6.98 -4.23 -10.13
CA GLY A 169 7.10 -4.13 -8.67
C GLY A 169 6.17 -3.11 -8.00
N GLY A 170 5.46 -2.30 -8.78
CA GLY A 170 4.70 -1.15 -8.29
C GLY A 170 5.60 -0.05 -7.72
N ASN A 171 6.92 -0.15 -7.91
CA ASN A 171 7.85 0.82 -7.37
C ASN A 171 7.84 2.08 -8.22
N THR A 172 7.78 3.21 -7.53
CA THR A 172 7.86 4.54 -8.13
C THR A 172 8.75 5.45 -7.30
N LEU A 173 8.99 6.67 -7.78
CA LEU A 173 9.79 7.64 -7.04
C LEU A 173 8.95 8.24 -5.92
N ILE A 174 9.29 7.88 -4.68
CA ILE A 174 8.67 8.42 -3.48
C ILE A 174 9.73 9.18 -2.69
N LYS A 175 9.41 10.41 -2.29
CA LYS A 175 10.22 11.19 -1.38
C LYS A 175 9.86 10.84 0.06
N VAL A 176 10.84 10.44 0.86
CA VAL A 176 10.70 10.12 2.28
C VAL A 176 11.56 11.07 3.10
N GLY A 177 10.95 11.79 4.04
CA GLY A 177 11.68 12.70 4.93
C GLY A 177 11.03 12.83 6.31
N LYS A 178 11.64 13.61 7.19
CA LYS A 178 11.13 13.86 8.56
C LYS A 178 10.66 15.30 8.79
N ALA A 179 9.77 15.47 9.76
CA ALA A 179 9.38 16.78 10.28
C ALA A 179 8.93 16.71 11.74
N GLU A 180 9.16 17.78 12.51
CA GLU A 180 8.55 17.94 13.85
C GLU A 180 7.05 18.24 13.76
N ASP A 181 6.61 18.85 12.65
CA ASP A 181 5.22 19.00 12.26
C ASP A 181 5.09 18.62 10.78
N VAL A 182 4.56 17.42 10.54
CA VAL A 182 4.41 16.87 9.19
C VAL A 182 3.43 17.69 8.34
N ALA A 183 2.29 18.11 8.88
CA ALA A 183 1.31 18.88 8.13
C ALA A 183 1.89 20.20 7.62
N SER A 184 2.56 20.93 8.52
CA SER A 184 3.25 22.17 8.17
C SER A 184 4.33 21.94 7.11
N ARG A 185 5.10 20.85 7.22
CA ARG A 185 6.16 20.53 6.26
C ARG A 185 5.62 20.18 4.88
N LEU A 186 4.54 19.38 4.80
CA LEU A 186 3.89 19.02 3.54
C LEU A 186 3.28 20.25 2.86
N ASP A 187 2.66 21.15 3.63
CA ASP A 187 2.14 22.41 3.10
C ASP A 187 3.26 23.31 2.52
N GLN A 188 4.41 23.39 3.20
CA GLN A 188 5.59 24.08 2.65
C GLN A 188 6.07 23.48 1.32
N HIS A 189 6.10 22.15 1.18
CA HIS A 189 6.46 21.51 -0.08
C HIS A 189 5.47 21.85 -1.19
N ARG A 190 4.16 21.84 -0.90
CA ARG A 190 3.10 22.22 -1.86
C ARG A 190 3.20 23.69 -2.29
N GLN A 191 3.48 24.59 -1.35
CA GLN A 191 3.65 26.02 -1.65
C GLN A 191 4.93 26.29 -2.45
N GLY A 192 6.03 25.63 -2.11
CA GLY A 192 7.34 25.78 -2.78
C GLY A 192 7.40 25.16 -4.19
N ALA A 193 6.64 24.09 -4.44
CA ALA A 193 6.56 23.44 -5.75
C ALA A 193 6.03 24.39 -6.85
N ARG A 194 5.12 25.30 -6.50
CA ARG A 194 4.46 26.23 -7.44
C ARG A 194 5.42 27.15 -8.21
N ALA A 195 6.66 27.34 -7.77
CA ALA A 195 7.63 28.17 -8.48
C ALA A 195 8.27 27.48 -9.69
N HIS A 196 8.35 26.13 -9.73
CA HIS A 196 9.11 25.41 -10.77
C HIS A 196 8.55 24.04 -11.18
N ILE A 197 7.50 23.51 -10.52
CA ILE A 197 6.90 22.19 -10.82
C ILE A 197 5.37 22.37 -10.91
N PRO A 198 4.76 22.18 -12.10
CA PRO A 198 3.32 22.38 -12.29
C PRO A 198 2.43 21.29 -11.67
N GLU A 199 3.00 20.13 -11.32
CA GLU A 199 2.23 18.93 -10.95
C GLU A 199 1.84 18.90 -9.46
N PRO A 200 0.66 18.34 -9.13
CA PRO A 200 0.21 18.20 -7.75
C PRO A 200 1.08 17.21 -6.98
N LEU A 201 1.42 17.59 -5.75
CA LEU A 201 2.09 16.74 -4.77
C LEU A 201 1.03 15.91 -4.03
N VAL A 202 1.19 14.59 -4.10
CA VAL A 202 0.29 13.62 -3.48
C VAL A 202 0.98 13.02 -2.26
N THR A 203 0.39 13.18 -1.07
CA THR A 203 0.93 12.57 0.15
C THR A 203 0.57 11.10 0.14
N ILE A 204 1.53 10.20 0.39
CA ILE A 204 1.30 8.75 0.35
C ILE A 204 1.12 8.20 1.76
N ARG A 205 2.04 8.51 2.67
CA ARG A 205 2.02 8.01 4.06
C ARG A 205 2.54 9.06 5.03
N VAL A 206 2.01 9.03 6.26
CA VAL A 206 2.62 9.70 7.41
C VAL A 206 2.70 8.72 8.57
N TYR A 207 3.90 8.61 9.14
CA TYR A 207 4.21 7.77 10.28
C TYR A 207 4.62 8.62 11.47
N GLU A 208 3.84 8.56 12.55
CA GLU A 208 4.14 9.21 13.81
C GLU A 208 5.27 8.50 14.55
N THR A 209 6.26 9.26 15.02
CA THR A 209 7.40 8.73 15.77
C THR A 209 7.14 8.62 17.28
N GLY A 210 6.13 9.31 17.79
CA GLY A 210 5.90 9.45 19.23
C GLY A 210 7.10 10.12 19.91
N SER A 211 7.58 9.55 21.01
CA SER A 211 8.75 10.06 21.75
C SER A 211 10.11 9.63 21.19
N ARG A 212 10.14 8.95 20.03
CA ARG A 212 11.40 8.46 19.42
C ARG A 212 12.22 9.63 18.86
N ASP A 213 13.55 9.45 18.83
CA ASP A 213 14.46 10.40 18.19
C ASP A 213 14.20 10.44 16.69
N LEU A 214 13.74 11.60 16.21
CA LEU A 214 13.31 11.81 14.83
C LEU A 214 14.47 11.69 13.82
N ASP A 215 15.66 12.22 14.16
CA ASP A 215 16.88 12.13 13.32
C ASP A 215 17.40 10.70 13.21
N ARG A 216 17.35 9.95 14.31
CA ARG A 216 17.71 8.54 14.30
C ARG A 216 16.68 7.73 13.49
N THR A 217 15.40 8.00 13.68
CA THR A 217 14.31 7.29 12.98
C THR A 217 14.41 7.45 11.47
N GLU A 218 14.60 8.67 10.97
CA GLU A 218 14.78 8.92 9.53
C GLU A 218 16.00 8.18 8.96
N ARG A 219 17.14 8.24 9.66
CA ARG A 219 18.36 7.53 9.24
C ARG A 219 18.15 6.03 9.16
N ASP A 220 17.47 5.45 10.14
CA ASP A 220 17.16 4.01 10.15
C ASP A 220 16.19 3.66 9.01
N PHE A 221 15.18 4.49 8.75
CA PHE A 221 14.22 4.34 7.65
C PHE A 221 14.92 4.37 6.28
N HIS A 222 15.74 5.41 6.02
CA HIS A 222 16.51 5.55 4.79
C HIS A 222 17.54 4.43 4.62
N ARG A 223 18.16 3.97 5.72
CA ARG A 223 19.09 2.84 5.68
C ARG A 223 18.37 1.58 5.21
N LEU A 224 17.19 1.26 5.75
CA LEU A 224 16.42 0.08 5.35
C LEU A 224 16.03 0.13 3.86
N LEU A 225 15.56 1.28 3.37
CA LEU A 225 15.30 1.49 1.93
C LEU A 225 16.56 1.29 1.09
N GLY A 226 17.69 1.89 1.50
CA GLY A 226 18.96 1.78 0.79
C GLY A 226 19.49 0.34 0.75
N THR A 227 19.46 -0.36 1.89
CA THR A 227 19.90 -1.76 2.01
C THR A 227 19.04 -2.72 1.19
N ALA A 228 17.74 -2.44 1.06
CA ALA A 228 16.82 -3.20 0.20
C ALA A 228 16.98 -2.90 -1.30
N GLY A 229 17.88 -1.99 -1.69
CA GLY A 229 18.10 -1.62 -3.08
C GLY A 229 17.13 -0.58 -3.64
N HIS A 230 16.28 0.03 -2.81
CA HIS A 230 15.27 1.03 -3.23
C HIS A 230 15.89 2.42 -3.47
N SER A 231 17.15 2.45 -3.92
CA SER A 231 17.88 3.69 -4.19
C SER A 231 17.33 4.40 -5.43
N ASN A 232 17.39 5.73 -5.45
CA ASN A 232 17.02 6.51 -6.64
C ASN A 232 17.92 6.14 -7.84
N PRO A 233 17.39 5.57 -8.93
CA PRO A 233 18.18 5.20 -10.11
C PRO A 233 18.73 6.41 -10.86
N ARG A 234 18.14 7.60 -10.68
CA ARG A 234 18.62 8.86 -11.27
C ARG A 234 19.83 9.44 -10.54
N ARG A 235 20.34 8.73 -9.52
CA ARG A 235 21.57 9.09 -8.81
C ARG A 235 22.75 8.38 -9.47
N GLU A 236 23.55 9.11 -10.25
CA GLU A 236 24.82 8.59 -10.77
C GLU A 236 25.69 8.07 -9.62
N GLU A 237 26.35 6.92 -9.84
CA GLU A 237 27.21 6.26 -8.86
C GLU A 237 28.39 7.15 -8.41
N SER A 238 28.87 8.01 -9.31
CA SER A 238 29.93 9.03 -9.10
C SER A 238 29.54 10.11 -8.09
N LEU A 239 28.27 10.51 -8.08
CA LEU A 239 27.70 11.58 -7.22
C LEU A 239 27.26 11.06 -5.84
N ARG A 240 27.44 9.76 -5.56
CA ARG A 240 27.07 9.18 -4.26
C ARG A 240 27.89 9.68 -3.08
N ARG A 241 29.06 10.29 -3.36
CA ARG A 241 30.09 10.68 -2.37
C ARG A 241 30.00 12.14 -1.87
N THR A 242 29.19 12.99 -2.49
CA THR A 242 29.04 14.41 -2.13
C THR A 242 27.97 14.58 -1.05
N ARG A 243 28.35 15.24 0.06
CA ARG A 243 27.57 15.28 1.31
C ARG A 243 26.35 16.22 1.26
N ASN A 244 26.26 17.09 0.25
CA ASN A 244 25.34 18.23 0.19
C ASN A 244 24.35 18.18 -0.99
N GLU A 245 24.13 17.03 -1.62
CA GLU A 245 23.30 16.97 -2.83
C GLU A 245 21.80 16.73 -2.58
N VAL A 246 21.02 17.50 -3.33
CA VAL A 246 19.57 17.42 -3.48
C VAL A 246 19.19 16.03 -4.01
N GLY A 247 18.18 15.38 -3.41
CA GLY A 247 17.61 14.14 -3.95
C GLY A 247 17.86 12.86 -3.16
N ARG A 248 18.62 12.91 -2.06
CA ARG A 248 18.86 11.74 -1.16
C ARG A 248 17.60 11.16 -0.53
N GLU A 249 16.57 11.97 -0.44
CA GLU A 249 15.28 11.62 0.15
C GLU A 249 14.35 10.94 -0.85
N TRP A 250 14.73 10.78 -2.13
CA TRP A 250 13.91 10.07 -3.11
C TRP A 250 14.35 8.62 -3.23
N PHE A 251 13.38 7.71 -3.27
CA PHE A 251 13.58 6.26 -3.29
C PHE A 251 12.68 5.63 -4.34
N LEU A 252 13.15 4.57 -5.00
CA LEU A 252 12.34 3.76 -5.90
C LEU A 252 11.65 2.67 -5.06
N THR A 253 10.43 2.94 -4.60
CA THR A 253 9.72 2.11 -3.61
C THR A 253 8.20 2.21 -3.78
N ASN A 254 7.44 1.54 -2.92
CA ASN A 254 5.98 1.49 -2.92
C ASN A 254 5.46 1.56 -1.47
N ALA A 255 4.17 1.82 -1.28
CA ALA A 255 3.62 2.01 0.05
C ALA A 255 3.68 0.75 0.95
N ASP A 256 3.50 -0.45 0.38
CA ASP A 256 3.61 -1.71 1.13
C ASP A 256 4.98 -1.85 1.81
N PHE A 257 6.05 -1.48 1.11
CA PHE A 257 7.40 -1.55 1.67
C PHE A 257 7.64 -0.46 2.72
N LEU A 258 7.07 0.73 2.53
CA LEU A 258 7.11 1.77 3.55
C LEU A 258 6.38 1.33 4.83
N ASP A 259 5.23 0.68 4.69
CA ASP A 259 4.45 0.13 5.80
C ASP A 259 5.21 -1.00 6.51
N ALA A 260 5.93 -1.86 5.77
CA ALA A 260 6.79 -2.87 6.35
C ALA A 260 7.94 -2.27 7.20
N ILE A 261 8.60 -1.22 6.71
CA ILE A 261 9.61 -0.49 7.49
C ILE A 261 8.98 0.15 8.73
N ALA A 262 7.82 0.79 8.59
CA ALA A 262 7.11 1.39 9.71
C ALA A 262 6.78 0.35 10.79
N GLY A 263 6.37 -0.87 10.40
CA GLY A 263 6.18 -2.00 11.31
C GLY A 263 7.46 -2.38 12.06
N VAL A 264 8.58 -2.54 11.35
CA VAL A 264 9.89 -2.87 11.95
C VAL A 264 10.38 -1.78 12.91
N LEU A 265 10.11 -0.52 12.60
CA LEU A 265 10.48 0.63 13.44
C LEU A 265 9.41 1.00 14.48
N GLU A 266 8.32 0.22 14.54
CA GLU A 266 7.17 0.43 15.44
C GLU A 266 6.57 1.85 15.35
N LEU A 267 6.54 2.40 14.14
CA LEU A 267 5.96 3.70 13.86
C LEU A 267 4.47 3.56 13.61
N ARG A 268 3.70 4.56 14.01
CA ARG A 268 2.25 4.54 13.88
C ARG A 268 1.82 5.21 12.58
N THR A 269 1.09 4.52 11.71
CA THR A 269 0.55 5.13 10.50
C THR A 269 -0.62 6.05 10.88
N VAL A 270 -0.43 7.36 10.73
CA VAL A 270 -1.45 8.38 11.03
C VAL A 270 -2.13 8.93 9.78
N TYR A 271 -1.50 8.75 8.62
CA TYR A 271 -2.11 9.02 7.32
C TYR A 271 -1.65 8.00 6.30
N SER A 272 -2.56 7.68 5.39
CA SER A 272 -2.33 6.82 4.25
C SER A 272 -3.26 7.28 3.13
N ASP A 273 -2.68 7.73 2.02
CA ASP A 273 -3.44 7.82 0.78
C ASP A 273 -3.58 6.42 0.22
N GLU A 274 -4.82 6.01 0.00
CA GLU A 274 -5.14 4.71 -0.55
C GLU A 274 -4.74 4.64 -2.05
N ASN A 275 -4.41 5.76 -2.72
CA ASN A 275 -3.91 5.82 -4.12
C ASN A 275 -2.38 5.67 -4.30
N GLY A 276 -1.61 5.64 -3.21
CA GLY A 276 -0.13 5.64 -3.24
C GLY A 276 0.51 4.32 -2.81
#